data_AF-A0A918VH89-F1
#
_entry.id   AF-A0A918VH89-F1
#
_cell.length_a   1.000
_cell.length_b   1.000
_cell.length_c   1.000
_cell.angle_alpha   90.00
_cell.angle_beta   90.00
_cell.angle_gamma   90.00
#
_symmetry.space_group_name_H-M   'P 1'
#
loop_
_entity.id
_entity.type
_entity.pdbx_description
1 polymer ?
#
loop_
_entity_poly.entity_id
_entity_poly.type
_entity_poly.pdbx_seq_one_letter_code
_entity_poly.pdbx_strand_id
1 'polypeptide(L)'
;MAQRIKAADVERFLRAQGHEFSRFESGDWDPGVRVAQAGRRAVHVFWDGPGEADQLAAITTELRDAGFHVVATQQERGGRRRLEVTRP
;
A
#
# COMPACT_ATOMS: atom_id res chain seq x y z
N MET A 1 -8.55 -2.48 19.55
CA MET A 1 -7.17 -2.78 20.02
C MET A 1 -6.46 -3.29 18.79
N ALA A 2 -5.57 -2.50 18.19
CA ALA A 2 -5.07 -2.81 16.85
C ALA A 2 -4.47 -4.22 16.75
N GLN A 3 -5.08 -5.05 15.90
CA GLN A 3 -4.65 -6.43 15.67
C GLN A 3 -3.32 -6.48 14.89
N ARG A 4 -2.64 -7.63 14.97
CA ARG A 4 -1.45 -7.86 14.13
C ARG A 4 -1.88 -7.90 12.66
N ILE A 5 -1.06 -7.28 11.82
CA ILE A 5 -1.23 -7.26 10.36
C ILE A 5 0.12 -7.59 9.73
N LYS A 6 0.12 -8.40 8.67
CA LYS A 6 1.30 -8.72 7.89
C LYS A 6 1.18 -8.12 6.51
N ALA A 7 2.30 -7.64 5.98
CA ALA A 7 2.41 -7.17 4.60
C ALA A 7 1.88 -8.23 3.62
N ALA A 8 2.27 -9.49 3.81
CA ALA A 8 1.83 -10.60 2.96
C ALA A 8 0.29 -10.76 2.86
N ASP A 9 -0.46 -10.47 3.94
CA ASP A 9 -1.93 -10.52 3.89
C ASP A 9 -2.48 -9.37 3.03
N VAL A 10 -1.91 -8.18 3.15
CA VAL A 10 -2.26 -7.01 2.32
C VAL A 10 -1.86 -7.25 0.86
N GLU A 11 -0.68 -7.81 0.61
CA GLU A 11 -0.20 -8.15 -0.73
C GLU A 11 -1.13 -9.15 -1.42
N ARG A 12 -1.53 -10.20 -0.68
CA ARG A 12 -2.46 -11.20 -1.19
C ARG A 12 -3.83 -10.59 -1.53
N PHE A 13 -4.32 -9.68 -0.70
CA PHE A 13 -5.57 -8.97 -0.95
C PHE A 13 -5.48 -8.11 -2.22
N LEU A 14 -4.44 -7.27 -2.34
CA LEU A 14 -4.27 -6.38 -3.48
C LEU A 14 -4.09 -7.16 -4.78
N ARG A 15 -3.37 -8.29 -4.74
CA ARG A 15 -3.26 -9.21 -5.89
C ARG A 15 -4.62 -9.80 -6.28
N ALA A 16 -5.47 -10.13 -5.30
CA ALA A 16 -6.81 -10.65 -5.57
C ALA A 16 -7.75 -9.59 -6.17
N GLN A 17 -7.50 -8.30 -5.92
CA GLN A 17 -8.19 -7.18 -6.58
C GLN A 17 -7.60 -6.85 -7.97
N GLY A 18 -6.54 -7.53 -8.41
CA GLY A 18 -5.94 -7.33 -9.73
C GLY A 18 -4.82 -6.29 -9.78
N HIS A 19 -4.34 -5.81 -8.63
CA HIS A 19 -3.20 -4.89 -8.60
C HIS A 19 -1.90 -5.59 -8.98
N GLU A 20 -1.16 -4.96 -9.89
CA GLU A 20 0.20 -5.37 -10.23
C GLU A 20 1.19 -4.83 -9.21
N PHE A 21 2.21 -5.64 -8.91
CA PHE A 21 3.24 -5.27 -7.95
C PHE A 21 4.42 -4.69 -8.71
N SER A 22 4.95 -3.57 -8.22
CA SER A 22 6.13 -2.96 -8.82
C SER A 22 7.30 -3.95 -8.78
N ARG A 23 7.85 -4.24 -9.96
CA ARG A 23 9.02 -5.10 -10.13
C ARG A 23 10.18 -4.26 -10.62
N PHE A 24 11.37 -4.58 -10.15
CA PHE A 24 12.58 -4.02 -10.72
C PHE A 24 12.99 -4.89 -11.90
N GLU A 25 12.75 -4.41 -13.12
CA GLU A 25 13.13 -5.08 -14.36
C GLU A 25 14.04 -4.16 -15.19
N SER A 26 15.12 -4.73 -15.74
CA SER A 26 16.03 -4.04 -16.66
C SER A 26 16.58 -2.67 -16.21
N GLY A 27 16.73 -2.45 -14.90
CA GLY A 27 17.29 -1.20 -14.36
C GLY A 27 16.25 -0.13 -14.02
N ASP A 28 14.97 -0.39 -14.25
CA ASP A 28 13.87 0.51 -13.93
C ASP A 28 12.82 -0.19 -13.04
N TRP A 29 11.89 0.59 -12.48
CA TRP A 29 10.80 0.06 -11.66
C TRP A 29 9.51 0.11 -12.47
N ASP A 30 8.96 -1.07 -12.79
CA ASP A 30 7.66 -1.14 -13.41
C ASP A 30 6.59 -0.49 -12.52
N PRO A 31 5.63 0.23 -13.13
CA PRO A 31 4.53 0.81 -12.38
C PRO A 31 3.76 -0.26 -11.60
N GLY A 32 3.48 0.02 -10.33
CA GLY A 32 2.65 -0.88 -9.54
C GLY A 32 2.67 -0.59 -8.04
N VAL A 33 1.99 -1.47 -7.33
CA VAL A 33 1.89 -1.44 -5.87
C VAL A 33 3.16 -1.98 -5.25
N ARG A 34 3.63 -1.30 -4.21
CA ARG A 34 4.67 -1.81 -3.32
C ARG A 34 4.17 -1.80 -1.89
N VAL A 35 4.29 -2.94 -1.23
CA VAL A 35 3.86 -3.13 0.16
C VAL A 35 5.09 -3.36 1.03
N ALA A 36 5.20 -2.63 2.13
CA ALA A 36 6.32 -2.76 3.06
C ALA A 36 5.79 -2.89 4.50
N GLN A 37 6.37 -3.81 5.26
CA GLN A 37 6.05 -3.92 6.69
C GLN A 37 6.61 -2.71 7.44
N ALA A 38 5.75 -1.91 8.07
CA ALA A 38 6.15 -0.75 8.87
C ALA A 38 6.38 -1.10 10.35
N GLY A 39 5.61 -2.06 10.87
CA GLY A 39 5.74 -2.56 12.24
C GLY A 39 4.77 -3.70 12.51
N ARG A 40 4.73 -4.25 13.72
CA ARG A 40 3.88 -5.43 14.05
C ARG A 40 2.37 -5.22 13.82
N ARG A 41 1.92 -3.96 13.71
CA ARG A 41 0.51 -3.56 13.60
C ARG A 41 0.26 -2.58 12.45
N ALA A 42 1.27 -2.31 11.62
CA ALA A 42 1.17 -1.35 10.53
C ALA A 42 1.91 -1.86 9.29
N VAL A 43 1.31 -1.62 8.14
CA VAL A 43 1.85 -1.90 6.81
C VAL A 43 1.78 -0.62 6.00
N HIS A 44 2.84 -0.29 5.28
CA HIS A 44 2.85 0.80 4.32
C HIS A 44 2.58 0.28 2.92
N VAL A 45 1.72 0.96 2.19
CA VAL A 45 1.46 0.71 0.76
C VAL A 45 1.87 1.95 -0.03
N PHE A 46 2.59 1.74 -1.12
CA PHE A 46 3.08 2.76 -2.03
C PHE A 46 2.60 2.43 -3.44
N TRP A 47 2.52 3.44 -4.28
CA TRP A 47 2.39 3.30 -5.71
C TRP A 47 3.67 3.83 -6.35
N ASP A 48 4.40 2.96 -7.02
CA ASP A 48 5.55 3.33 -7.81
C ASP A 48 5.04 3.49 -9.25
N GLY A 49 5.06 4.71 -9.81
CA GLY A 49 4.55 4.98 -11.16
C GLY A 49 3.75 6.28 -11.28
N PRO A 50 3.30 6.64 -12.49
CA PRO A 50 2.45 7.81 -12.72
C PRO A 50 1.08 7.64 -12.05
N GLY A 51 0.44 8.75 -11.69
CA GLY A 51 -0.90 8.72 -11.08
C GLY A 51 -0.93 8.24 -9.63
N GLU A 52 0.17 8.40 -8.88
CA GLU A 52 0.29 8.00 -7.46
C GLU A 52 -0.93 8.40 -6.61
N ALA A 53 -1.44 9.62 -6.78
CA ALA A 53 -2.57 10.12 -6.00
C ALA A 53 -3.87 9.33 -6.25
N ASP A 54 -4.24 9.17 -7.52
CA ASP A 54 -5.47 8.49 -7.94
C ASP A 54 -5.42 7.00 -7.60
N GLN A 55 -4.26 6.37 -7.80
CA GLN A 55 -4.05 4.96 -7.48
C GLN A 55 -4.10 4.70 -5.98
N LEU A 56 -3.44 5.53 -5.17
CA LEU A 56 -3.55 5.42 -3.71
C LEU A 56 -4.97 5.69 -3.21
N ALA A 57 -5.74 6.57 -3.87
CA ALA A 57 -7.15 6.80 -3.53
C ALA A 57 -8.03 5.58 -3.85
N ALA A 58 -7.81 4.92 -4.99
CA ALA A 58 -8.48 3.67 -5.35
C ALA A 58 -8.17 2.56 -4.34
N ILE A 59 -6.88 2.31 -4.07
CA ILE A 59 -6.41 1.30 -3.10
C ILE A 59 -6.95 1.59 -1.70
N THR A 60 -7.04 2.86 -1.30
CA THR A 60 -7.64 3.26 -0.01
C THR A 60 -9.09 2.81 0.09
N THR A 61 -9.86 2.99 -0.99
CA THR A 61 -11.28 2.61 -1.03
C THR A 61 -11.43 1.09 -0.90
N GLU A 62 -10.66 0.33 -1.67
CA GLU A 62 -10.70 -1.15 -1.65
C GLU A 62 -10.29 -1.74 -0.30
N LEU A 63 -9.22 -1.21 0.30
CA LEU A 63 -8.77 -1.68 1.62
C LEU A 63 -9.76 -1.32 2.72
N ARG A 64 -10.41 -0.15 2.65
CA ARG A 64 -11.45 0.23 3.61
C ARG A 64 -12.70 -0.63 3.48
N ASP A 65 -13.11 -0.96 2.25
CA ASP A 65 -14.22 -1.88 1.99
C ASP A 65 -13.96 -3.27 2.58
N ALA A 66 -12.71 -3.75 2.48
CA ALA A 66 -12.26 -4.98 3.13
C ALA A 66 -12.13 -4.89 4.67
N GLY A 67 -12.47 -3.75 5.28
CA GLY A 67 -12.48 -3.55 6.73
C GLY A 67 -11.13 -3.17 7.35
N PHE A 68 -10.13 -2.83 6.54
CA PHE A 68 -8.87 -2.27 7.06
C PHE A 68 -9.03 -0.80 7.42
N HIS A 69 -8.27 -0.35 8.42
CA HIS A 69 -8.12 1.07 8.71
C HIS A 69 -6.96 1.62 7.89
N VAL A 70 -7.25 2.59 7.02
CA VAL A 70 -6.27 3.15 6.08
C VAL A 70 -6.17 4.66 6.24
N VAL A 71 -4.94 5.13 6.45
CA VAL A 71 -4.61 6.56 6.56
C VAL A 71 -3.63 6.91 5.44
N ALA A 72 -4.00 7.85 4.58
CA ALA A 72 -3.06 8.42 3.63
C ALA A 72 -2.04 9.28 4.40
N THR A 73 -0.77 8.95 4.27
CA THR A 73 0.35 9.66 4.88
C THR A 73 1.35 10.05 3.81
N GLN A 74 2.22 11.00 4.14
CA GLN A 74 3.34 11.39 3.29
C GLN A 74 4.63 11.12 4.04
N GLN A 75 5.68 10.68 3.35
CA GLN A 75 6.99 10.62 3.99
C GLN A 75 7.42 12.02 4.46
N GLU A 76 8.08 12.07 5.61
CA GLU A 76 8.63 13.31 6.16
C GLU A 76 9.55 14.00 5.14
N ARG A 77 9.58 15.34 5.15
CA ARG A 77 10.34 16.19 4.22
C ARG A 77 9.87 16.17 2.76
N GLY A 78 8.58 15.96 2.50
CA GLY A 78 8.05 16.07 1.14
C GLY A 78 8.23 14.80 0.30
N GLY A 79 8.52 13.65 0.92
CA GLY A 79 8.76 12.40 0.21
C GLY A 79 7.49 11.75 -0.35
N ARG A 80 7.64 10.55 -0.94
CA ARG A 80 6.57 9.77 -1.59
C ARG A 80 5.32 9.62 -0.71
N ARG A 81 4.14 9.68 -1.32
CA ARG A 81 2.89 9.38 -0.62
C ARG A 81 2.81 7.89 -0.34
N ARG A 82 2.17 7.54 0.76
CA ARG A 82 1.97 6.15 1.17
C ARG A 82 0.68 6.01 1.96
N LEU A 83 0.14 4.82 1.99
CA LEU A 83 -0.97 4.47 2.86
C LEU A 83 -0.42 3.73 4.06
N GLU A 84 -0.78 4.18 5.26
CA GLU A 84 -0.61 3.41 6.48
C GLU A 84 -1.86 2.56 6.68
N VAL A 85 -1.68 1.24 6.63
CA VAL A 85 -2.72 0.23 6.75
C VAL A 85 -2.58 -0.47 8.09
N THR A 86 -3.65 -0.45 8.87
CA THR A 86 -3.74 -1.08 10.18
C THR A 86 -5.04 -1.89 10.28
N ARG A 87 -5.13 -2.79 11.27
CA ARG A 87 -6.38 -3.46 11.63
C ARG A 87 -6.94 -2.84 12.91
N PRO A 88 -8.25 -2.58 13.01
CA PRO A 88 -8.89 -2.05 14.22
C PRO A 88 -8.71 -2.94 15.47
#